data_AF-A0A7R9JJU1-F1
#
_entry.id   AF-A0A7R9JJU1-F1
#
_cell.length_a   1.000
_cell.length_b   1.000
_cell.length_c   1.000
_cell.angle_alpha   90.00
_cell.angle_beta   90.00
_cell.angle_gamma   90.00
#
_symmetry.space_group_name_H-M   'P 1'
#
loop_
_entity.id
_entity.type
_entity.pdbx_description
1 polymer ?
#
loop_
_entity_poly.entity_id
_entity_poly.type
_entity_poly.pdbx_seq_one_letter_code
_entity_poly.pdbx_strand_id
1 'polypeptide(L)'
;MPPVLQQHTVTFVDLAHRLRVLATETFLRQMRAQRDNLLGILRDCALVKNTDVEKCIRQCLRQLELLQTVWEQVLPSTVYCKTLGCLVNTMVQELVLRTMALEDIPADTAVQLVAAFAVVIARAPKVLKDPNEVFHRVHHWSQFLELQLVLGANLRTISDRWADGKGPLAHVFTPDQTKQLIRALFQNT
;
A
#
# COMPACT_ATOMS: atom_id res chain seq x y z
N MET A 1 -13.89 47.93 32.68
CA MET A 1 -13.32 47.11 31.59
C MET A 1 -13.71 47.77 30.27
N PRO A 2 -12.80 47.97 29.30
CA PRO A 2 -13.11 48.70 28.07
C PRO A 2 -14.22 48.02 27.24
N PRO A 3 -15.18 48.77 26.67
CA PRO A 3 -16.33 48.22 25.93
C PRO A 3 -15.96 47.46 24.64
N VAL A 4 -14.76 47.69 24.11
CA VAL A 4 -14.24 47.00 22.90
C VAL A 4 -13.96 45.52 23.16
N LEU A 5 -13.73 45.11 24.41
CA LEU A 5 -13.48 43.72 24.79
C LEU A 5 -14.77 42.91 24.98
N GLN A 6 -15.95 43.56 24.98
CA GLN A 6 -17.25 42.89 25.10
C GLN A 6 -17.80 42.35 23.77
N GLN A 7 -17.23 42.76 22.63
CA GLN A 7 -17.73 42.40 21.30
C GLN A 7 -17.12 41.13 20.70
N HIS A 8 -16.03 40.60 21.29
CA HIS A 8 -15.39 39.37 20.83
C HIS A 8 -14.97 38.50 22.01
N THR A 9 -15.94 37.97 22.76
CA THR A 9 -15.72 36.81 23.61
C THR A 9 -15.45 35.60 22.73
N VAL A 10 -14.18 35.37 22.39
CA VAL A 10 -13.72 34.10 21.83
C VAL A 10 -14.11 33.01 22.83
N THR A 11 -15.06 32.17 22.45
CA THR A 11 -15.53 31.11 23.33
C THR A 11 -14.59 29.91 23.27
N PHE A 12 -14.65 29.04 24.28
CA PHE A 12 -13.95 27.75 24.24
C PHE A 12 -14.32 26.94 22.99
N VAL A 13 -15.56 27.07 22.49
CA VAL A 13 -16.04 26.42 21.27
C VAL A 13 -15.28 26.94 20.04
N ASP A 14 -15.03 28.24 19.96
CA ASP A 14 -14.26 28.85 18.87
C ASP A 14 -12.80 28.39 18.87
N LEU A 15 -12.18 28.31 20.05
CA LEU A 15 -10.82 27.80 20.22
C LEU A 15 -10.73 26.30 19.88
N ALA A 16 -11.69 25.49 20.33
CA ALA A 16 -11.77 24.08 20.02
C ALA A 16 -11.96 23.85 18.51
N HIS A 17 -12.77 24.68 17.85
CA HIS A 17 -12.93 24.62 16.40
C HIS A 17 -11.62 24.97 15.67
N ARG A 18 -10.96 26.08 16.03
CA ARG A 18 -9.67 26.46 15.45
C ARG A 18 -8.61 25.38 15.64
N LEU A 19 -8.54 24.78 16.83
CA LEU A 19 -7.62 23.68 17.10
C LEU A 19 -7.91 22.47 16.19
N ARG A 20 -9.18 22.10 15.99
CA ARG A 20 -9.54 20.99 15.09
C ARG A 20 -9.14 21.27 13.64
N VAL A 21 -9.35 22.50 13.16
CA VAL A 21 -8.94 22.90 11.81
C VAL A 21 -7.42 22.77 11.65
N LEU A 22 -6.65 23.36 12.56
CA LEU A 22 -5.19 23.28 12.55
C LEU A 22 -4.67 21.84 12.66
N ALA A 23 -5.28 21.03 13.53
CA ALA A 23 -4.93 19.62 13.69
C ALA A 23 -5.22 18.83 12.40
N THR A 24 -6.35 19.09 11.75
CA THR A 24 -6.73 18.42 10.49
C THR A 24 -5.76 18.78 9.37
N GLU A 25 -5.45 20.07 9.20
CA GLU A 25 -4.49 20.54 8.19
C GLU A 25 -3.10 19.94 8.41
N THR A 26 -2.63 19.96 9.66
CA THR A 26 -1.32 19.40 10.03
C THR A 26 -1.29 17.89 9.79
N PHE A 27 -2.35 17.18 10.17
CA PHE A 27 -2.47 15.75 9.95
C PHE A 27 -2.50 15.39 8.45
N LEU A 28 -3.25 16.13 7.64
CA LEU A 28 -3.30 15.93 6.19
C LEU A 28 -1.94 16.21 5.53
N ARG A 29 -1.21 17.21 6.01
CA ARG A 29 0.16 17.49 5.56
C ARG A 29 1.09 16.32 5.91
N GLN A 30 0.98 15.78 7.12
CA GLN A 30 1.72 14.61 7.55
C GLN A 30 1.39 13.38 6.70
N MET A 31 0.12 13.13 6.40
CA MET A 31 -0.32 12.03 5.53
C MET A 31 0.32 12.11 4.13
N ARG A 32 0.38 13.31 3.54
CA ARG A 32 1.03 13.52 2.24
C ARG A 32 2.53 13.24 2.32
N ALA A 33 3.20 13.77 3.35
CA ALA A 33 4.63 13.53 3.56
C ALA A 33 4.94 12.03 3.72
N GLN A 34 4.15 11.28 4.49
CA GLN A 34 4.33 9.83 4.65
C GLN A 34 4.11 9.07 3.35
N ARG A 35 3.08 9.44 2.58
CA ARG A 35 2.84 8.89 1.25
C ARG A 35 4.04 9.12 0.32
N ASP A 36 4.53 10.35 0.27
CA ASP A 36 5.61 10.74 -0.63
C ASP A 36 6.94 10.08 -0.21
N ASN A 37 7.19 9.90 1.09
CA ASN A 37 8.32 9.14 1.60
C ASN A 37 8.27 7.66 1.19
N LEU A 38 7.11 7.00 1.34
CA LEU A 38 6.94 5.60 0.90
C LEU A 38 7.22 5.45 -0.60
N LEU A 39 6.67 6.35 -1.41
CA LEU A 39 6.87 6.34 -2.86
C LEU A 39 8.33 6.69 -3.23
N GLY A 40 8.99 7.56 -2.47
CA GLY A 40 10.42 7.86 -2.63
C GLY A 40 11.29 6.64 -2.40
N ILE A 41 11.11 5.95 -1.26
CA ILE A 41 11.84 4.71 -0.95
C ILE A 41 11.66 3.66 -2.04
N LEU A 42 10.42 3.50 -2.53
CA LEU A 42 10.16 2.56 -3.61
C LEU A 42 10.81 3.04 -4.91
N ARG A 43 10.78 4.33 -5.26
CA ARG A 43 11.39 4.89 -6.49
C ARG A 43 12.88 4.62 -6.61
N ASP A 44 13.58 4.76 -5.50
CA ASP A 44 15.02 4.52 -5.47
C ASP A 44 15.36 3.02 -5.49
N CYS A 45 14.34 2.17 -5.39
CA CYS A 45 14.46 0.73 -5.49
C CYS A 45 14.47 0.26 -6.95
N ALA A 46 15.56 -0.41 -7.34
CA ALA A 46 15.63 -1.10 -8.62
C ALA A 46 15.00 -2.50 -8.51
N LEU A 47 13.76 -2.67 -9.01
CA LEU A 47 13.05 -3.96 -9.00
C LEU A 47 13.82 -5.10 -9.70
N VAL A 48 14.72 -4.77 -10.64
CA VAL A 48 15.43 -5.73 -11.50
C VAL A 48 16.88 -5.98 -11.04
N LYS A 49 17.44 -5.18 -10.13
CA LYS A 49 18.86 -5.29 -9.70
C LYS A 49 19.06 -6.09 -8.41
N ASN A 50 18.07 -6.89 -8.01
CA ASN A 50 18.13 -8.00 -7.05
C ASN A 50 18.49 -7.71 -5.57
N THR A 51 19.28 -6.69 -5.24
CA THR A 51 19.77 -6.50 -3.84
C THR A 51 18.93 -5.55 -2.99
N ASP A 52 18.04 -4.76 -3.59
CA ASP A 52 17.43 -3.62 -2.91
C ASP A 52 15.91 -3.74 -2.70
N VAL A 53 15.22 -4.62 -3.43
CA VAL A 53 13.74 -4.75 -3.38
C VAL A 53 13.24 -5.11 -2.00
N GLU A 54 13.77 -6.20 -1.44
CA GLU A 54 13.37 -6.63 -0.11
C GLU A 54 13.74 -5.59 0.95
N LYS A 55 14.90 -4.94 0.81
CA LYS A 55 15.34 -3.89 1.76
C LYS A 55 14.42 -2.68 1.73
N CYS A 56 14.10 -2.16 0.55
CA CYS A 56 13.17 -1.04 0.37
C CYS A 56 11.78 -1.38 0.88
N ILE A 57 11.26 -2.58 0.58
CA ILE A 57 9.98 -3.06 1.13
C ILE A 57 10.03 -3.12 2.66
N ARG A 58 11.10 -3.68 3.25
CA ARG A 58 11.26 -3.72 4.70
C ARG A 58 11.35 -2.33 5.31
N GLN A 59 11.95 -1.38 4.62
CA GLN A 59 12.04 0.02 5.05
C GLN A 59 10.65 0.68 5.04
N CYS A 60 9.87 0.52 3.96
CA CYS A 60 8.49 1.00 3.90
C CYS A 60 7.62 0.41 5.04
N LEU A 61 7.73 -0.90 5.28
CA LEU A 61 7.00 -1.56 6.37
C LEU A 61 7.40 -1.04 7.75
N ARG A 62 8.69 -0.80 8.00
CA ARG A 62 9.16 -0.19 9.26
C ARG A 62 8.58 1.21 9.47
N GLN A 63 8.46 2.00 8.41
CA GLN A 63 7.81 3.31 8.49
C GLN A 63 6.34 3.18 8.87
N LEU A 64 5.60 2.24 8.26
CA LEU A 64 4.20 1.97 8.60
C LEU A 64 4.03 1.47 10.05
N GLU A 65 4.90 0.57 10.50
CA GLU A 65 4.92 0.05 11.88
C GLU A 65 5.22 1.16 12.90
N LEU A 66 6.13 2.09 12.58
CA LEU A 66 6.38 3.27 13.41
C LEU A 66 5.15 4.19 13.47
N LEU A 67 4.47 4.40 12.36
CA LEU A 67 3.23 5.19 12.34
C LEU A 67 2.14 4.51 13.17
N GLN A 68 2.05 3.19 13.16
CA GLN A 68 1.13 2.43 14.01
C GLN A 68 1.33 2.77 15.49
N THR A 69 2.57 2.74 16.01
CA THR A 69 2.81 2.97 17.45
C THR A 69 2.41 4.36 17.91
N VAL A 70 2.56 5.36 17.04
CA VAL A 70 2.22 6.76 17.35
C VAL A 70 0.73 7.04 17.14
N TRP A 71 0.17 6.59 16.02
CA TRP A 71 -1.19 6.98 15.61
C TRP A 71 -2.27 6.17 16.32
N GLU A 72 -2.00 4.94 16.72
CA GLU A 72 -2.99 4.10 17.40
C GLU A 72 -3.44 4.70 18.74
N GLN A 73 -2.53 5.39 19.44
CA GLN A 73 -2.79 6.01 20.73
C GLN A 73 -3.48 7.38 20.64
N VAL A 74 -3.45 8.02 19.47
CA VAL A 74 -3.87 9.41 19.28
C VAL A 74 -5.13 9.52 18.42
N LEU A 75 -5.27 8.66 17.41
CA LEU A 75 -6.37 8.74 16.45
C LEU A 75 -7.56 7.88 16.88
N PRO A 76 -8.80 8.35 16.65
CA PRO A 76 -9.97 7.48 16.71
C PRO A 76 -9.81 6.28 15.79
N SER A 77 -10.33 5.12 16.22
CA SER A 77 -10.16 3.84 15.53
C SER A 77 -10.49 3.89 14.03
N THR A 78 -11.58 4.57 13.68
CA THR A 78 -12.05 4.71 12.30
C THR A 78 -11.10 5.56 11.44
N VAL A 79 -10.52 6.61 12.02
CA VAL A 79 -9.55 7.48 11.33
C VAL A 79 -8.24 6.74 11.15
N TYR A 80 -7.76 6.07 12.20
CA TYR A 80 -6.55 5.24 12.20
C TYR A 80 -6.58 4.15 11.10
N CYS A 81 -7.60 3.30 11.10
CA CYS A 81 -7.68 2.20 10.11
C CYS A 81 -7.80 2.75 8.69
N LYS A 82 -8.51 3.87 8.50
CA LYS A 82 -8.60 4.54 7.19
C LYS A 82 -7.26 5.10 6.74
N THR A 83 -6.50 5.73 7.62
CA THR A 83 -5.25 6.42 7.26
C THR A 83 -4.13 5.43 7.00
N LEU A 84 -3.89 4.48 7.90
CA LEU A 84 -2.90 3.44 7.66
C LEU A 84 -3.28 2.53 6.49
N GLY A 85 -4.56 2.16 6.38
CA GLY A 85 -5.05 1.41 5.23
C GLY A 85 -4.76 2.12 3.89
N CYS A 86 -4.93 3.44 3.84
CA CYS A 86 -4.61 4.26 2.67
C CYS A 86 -3.11 4.26 2.35
N LEU A 87 -2.24 4.33 3.36
CA LEU A 87 -0.78 4.26 3.16
C LEU A 87 -0.33 2.87 2.71
N VAL A 88 -0.86 1.81 3.31
CA VAL A 88 -0.64 0.42 2.86
C VAL A 88 -1.11 0.25 1.43
N ASN A 89 -2.31 0.75 1.07
CA ASN A 89 -2.81 0.72 -0.30
C ASN A 89 -1.89 1.45 -1.27
N THR A 90 -1.34 2.60 -0.89
CA THR A 90 -0.39 3.33 -1.73
C THR A 90 0.85 2.48 -2.00
N MET A 91 1.44 1.89 -0.95
CA MET A 91 2.62 1.03 -1.09
C MET A 91 2.32 -0.19 -1.98
N VAL A 92 1.21 -0.89 -1.74
CA VAL A 92 0.82 -2.08 -2.49
C VAL A 92 0.52 -1.74 -3.96
N GLN A 93 -0.22 -0.66 -4.21
CA GLN A 93 -0.52 -0.19 -5.56
C GLN A 93 0.76 0.13 -6.34
N GLU A 94 1.72 0.80 -5.72
CA GLU A 94 2.99 1.12 -6.36
C GLU A 94 3.80 -0.14 -6.72
N LEU A 95 3.82 -1.14 -5.83
CA LEU A 95 4.47 -2.43 -6.11
C LEU A 95 3.79 -3.15 -7.29
N VAL A 96 2.46 -3.23 -7.31
CA VAL A 96 1.71 -3.83 -8.42
C VAL A 96 2.01 -3.10 -9.73
N LEU A 97 1.89 -1.77 -9.75
CA LEU A 97 2.10 -0.97 -10.95
C LEU A 97 3.48 -1.19 -11.55
N ARG A 98 4.51 -1.18 -10.72
CA ARG A 98 5.88 -1.33 -11.22
C ARG A 98 6.21 -2.73 -11.68
N THR A 99 5.71 -3.76 -10.99
CA THR A 99 5.87 -5.14 -11.46
C THR A 99 5.14 -5.35 -12.79
N MET A 100 3.95 -4.76 -12.95
CA MET A 100 3.22 -4.81 -14.23
C MET A 100 3.88 -4.01 -15.36
N ALA A 101 4.75 -3.07 -15.04
CA ALA A 101 5.52 -2.31 -16.01
C ALA A 101 6.80 -3.03 -16.48
N LEU A 102 7.16 -4.17 -15.89
CA LEU A 102 8.32 -4.96 -16.33
C LEU A 102 7.98 -5.68 -17.63
N GLU A 103 8.81 -5.48 -18.65
CA GLU A 103 8.68 -6.14 -19.95
C GLU A 103 9.17 -7.59 -19.92
N ASP A 104 10.24 -7.84 -19.16
CA ASP A 104 10.85 -9.17 -18.94
C ASP A 104 11.14 -9.35 -17.45
N ILE A 105 10.78 -10.53 -16.92
CA ILE A 105 10.95 -10.92 -15.53
C ILE A 105 11.71 -12.25 -15.50
N PRO A 106 13.04 -12.21 -15.38
CA PRO A 106 13.86 -13.41 -15.25
C PRO A 106 13.42 -14.27 -14.05
N ALA A 107 13.59 -15.59 -14.16
CA ALA A 107 13.18 -16.54 -13.12
C ALA A 107 13.74 -16.19 -11.72
N ASP A 108 15.02 -15.80 -11.64
CA ASP A 108 15.64 -15.38 -10.37
C ASP A 108 14.98 -14.12 -9.78
N THR A 109 14.64 -13.16 -10.63
CA THR A 109 13.93 -11.93 -10.25
C THR A 109 12.52 -12.26 -9.77
N ALA A 110 11.80 -13.16 -10.45
CA ALA A 110 10.48 -13.60 -10.05
C ALA A 110 10.50 -14.24 -8.64
N VAL A 111 11.46 -15.14 -8.37
CA VAL A 111 11.65 -15.76 -7.05
C VAL A 111 11.89 -14.71 -5.97
N GLN A 112 12.71 -13.70 -6.24
CA GLN A 112 12.99 -12.62 -5.29
C GLN A 112 11.77 -11.73 -5.04
N LEU A 113 11.01 -11.39 -6.09
CA LEU A 113 9.77 -10.63 -5.95
C LEU A 113 8.75 -11.41 -5.12
N VAL A 114 8.60 -12.72 -5.35
CA VAL A 114 7.74 -13.60 -4.55
C VAL A 114 8.15 -13.56 -3.07
N ALA A 115 9.44 -13.69 -2.77
CA ALA A 115 9.94 -13.63 -1.40
C ALA A 115 9.70 -12.25 -0.76
N ALA A 116 9.97 -11.17 -1.49
CA ALA A 116 9.79 -9.81 -1.00
C ALA A 116 8.30 -9.48 -0.78
N PHE A 117 7.41 -9.95 -1.67
CA PHE A 117 5.97 -9.77 -1.53
C PHE A 117 5.40 -10.59 -0.37
N ALA A 118 5.94 -11.79 -0.11
CA ALA A 118 5.56 -12.57 1.07
C ALA A 118 5.83 -11.78 2.39
N VAL A 119 6.88 -10.97 2.44
CA VAL A 119 7.16 -10.09 3.59
C VAL A 119 6.05 -9.04 3.76
N VAL A 120 5.55 -8.46 2.67
CA VAL A 120 4.42 -7.52 2.69
C VAL A 120 3.15 -8.21 3.18
N ILE A 121 2.83 -9.39 2.62
CA ILE A 121 1.65 -10.18 2.99
C ILE A 121 1.66 -10.51 4.49
N ALA A 122 2.82 -10.84 5.05
CA ALA A 122 2.95 -11.22 6.45
C ALA A 122 2.93 -10.05 7.44
N ARG A 123 3.31 -8.84 7.01
CA ARG A 123 3.53 -7.69 7.92
C ARG A 123 2.53 -6.57 7.74
N ALA A 124 2.19 -6.21 6.50
CA ALA A 124 1.33 -5.06 6.23
C ALA A 124 -0.05 -5.15 6.91
N PRO A 125 -0.73 -6.32 6.99
CA PRO A 125 -2.02 -6.39 7.70
C PRO A 125 -1.92 -6.09 9.20
N LYS A 126 -0.77 -6.37 9.82
CA LYS A 126 -0.56 -6.20 11.27
C LYS A 126 -0.46 -4.74 11.72
N VAL A 127 -0.31 -3.81 10.77
CA VAL A 127 -0.36 -2.37 11.08
C VAL A 127 -1.80 -1.87 11.24
N LEU A 128 -2.79 -2.69 10.93
CA LEU A 128 -4.21 -2.42 11.20
C LEU A 128 -4.62 -3.08 12.52
N LYS A 129 -5.71 -2.59 13.13
CA LYS A 129 -6.21 -3.15 14.39
C LYS A 129 -6.69 -4.59 14.25
N ASP A 130 -7.42 -4.86 13.16
CA ASP A 130 -7.75 -6.22 12.73
C ASP A 130 -7.02 -6.46 11.40
N PRO A 131 -6.14 -7.48 11.31
CA PRO A 131 -5.47 -7.85 10.07
C PRO A 131 -6.44 -8.11 8.90
N ASN A 132 -7.67 -8.56 9.17
CA ASN A 132 -8.65 -8.82 8.12
C ASN A 132 -9.21 -7.53 7.50
N GLU A 133 -9.10 -6.38 8.17
CA GLU A 133 -9.48 -5.09 7.57
C GLU A 133 -8.64 -4.77 6.34
N VAL A 134 -7.48 -5.42 6.12
CA VAL A 134 -6.67 -5.21 4.91
C VAL A 134 -7.48 -5.43 3.63
N PHE A 135 -8.37 -6.42 3.59
CA PHE A 135 -9.21 -6.71 2.43
C PHE A 135 -10.26 -5.63 2.15
N HIS A 136 -10.61 -4.84 3.16
CA HIS A 136 -11.58 -3.75 3.04
C HIS A 136 -10.93 -2.38 2.86
N ARG A 137 -9.75 -2.17 3.45
CA ARG A 137 -9.05 -0.87 3.48
C ARG A 137 -8.01 -0.72 2.38
N VAL A 138 -7.53 -1.84 1.82
CA VAL A 138 -6.46 -1.88 0.82
C VAL A 138 -7.05 -2.41 -0.48
N HIS A 139 -7.51 -1.50 -1.33
CA HIS A 139 -8.22 -1.84 -2.58
C HIS A 139 -7.43 -2.75 -3.52
N HIS A 140 -6.10 -2.60 -3.55
CA HIS A 140 -5.22 -3.40 -4.42
C HIS A 140 -4.74 -4.70 -3.76
N TRP A 141 -5.24 -5.05 -2.57
CA TRP A 141 -4.74 -6.20 -1.83
C TRP A 141 -4.98 -7.53 -2.57
N SER A 142 -6.18 -7.78 -3.05
CA SER A 142 -6.49 -9.01 -3.80
C SER A 142 -5.67 -9.10 -5.08
N GLN A 143 -5.51 -7.98 -5.79
CA GLN A 143 -4.66 -7.92 -6.99
C GLN A 143 -3.20 -8.25 -6.66
N PHE A 144 -2.69 -7.75 -5.54
CA PHE A 144 -1.33 -8.02 -5.09
C PHE A 144 -1.11 -9.48 -4.67
N LEU A 145 -2.10 -10.11 -4.02
CA LEU A 145 -2.05 -11.53 -3.70
C LEU A 145 -2.02 -12.40 -4.96
N GLU A 146 -2.87 -12.10 -5.95
CA GLU A 146 -2.83 -12.80 -7.24
C GLU A 146 -1.52 -12.57 -7.99
N LEU A 147 -0.99 -11.35 -7.96
CA LEU A 147 0.30 -11.03 -8.59
C LEU A 147 1.42 -11.89 -8.00
N GLN A 148 1.51 -11.93 -6.67
CA GLN A 148 2.52 -12.74 -5.97
C GLN A 148 2.39 -14.23 -6.31
N LEU A 149 1.16 -14.74 -6.45
CA LEU A 149 0.93 -16.12 -6.89
C LEU A 149 1.40 -16.34 -8.32
N VAL A 150 1.05 -15.46 -9.25
CA VAL A 150 1.40 -15.61 -10.67
C VAL A 150 2.91 -15.57 -10.89
N LEU A 151 3.63 -14.67 -10.20
CA LEU A 151 5.10 -14.60 -10.27
C LEU A 151 5.78 -15.92 -9.86
N GLY A 152 5.16 -16.72 -8.99
CA GLY A 152 5.68 -18.02 -8.56
C GLY A 152 5.03 -19.23 -9.23
N ALA A 153 4.11 -19.02 -10.18
CA ALA A 153 3.30 -20.06 -10.78
C ALA A 153 3.83 -20.53 -12.14
N ASN A 154 3.51 -21.76 -12.50
CA ASN A 154 3.67 -22.24 -13.88
C ASN A 154 2.41 -21.92 -14.71
N LEU A 155 2.50 -22.08 -16.04
CA LEU A 155 1.40 -21.79 -16.97
C LEU A 155 0.10 -22.55 -16.64
N ARG A 156 0.19 -23.80 -16.15
CA ARG A 156 -0.99 -24.59 -15.78
C ARG A 156 -1.72 -23.95 -14.60
N THR A 157 -1.01 -23.60 -13.54
CA THR A 157 -1.58 -22.91 -12.38
C THR A 157 -2.19 -21.56 -12.77
N ILE A 158 -1.55 -20.81 -13.66
CA ILE A 158 -2.08 -19.53 -14.17
C ILE A 158 -3.39 -19.78 -14.95
N SER A 159 -3.43 -20.81 -15.81
CA SER A 159 -4.62 -21.21 -16.55
C SER A 159 -5.77 -21.61 -15.62
N ASP A 160 -5.48 -22.39 -14.58
CA ASP A 160 -6.47 -22.82 -13.57
C ASP A 160 -7.02 -21.60 -12.79
N ARG A 161 -6.17 -20.62 -12.46
CA ARG A 161 -6.58 -19.38 -11.77
C ARG A 161 -7.33 -18.41 -12.67
N TRP A 162 -7.12 -18.47 -13.98
CA TRP A 162 -7.88 -17.72 -14.98
C TRP A 162 -9.27 -18.31 -15.20
N ALA A 163 -9.37 -19.65 -15.26
CA ALA A 163 -10.61 -20.42 -15.44
C ALA A 163 -11.55 -19.81 -16.50
N ASP A 164 -11.06 -19.69 -17.73
CA ASP A 164 -11.78 -19.10 -18.88
C ASP A 164 -12.39 -17.71 -18.60
N GLY A 165 -11.68 -16.89 -17.81
CA GLY A 165 -12.11 -15.54 -17.47
C GLY A 165 -13.09 -15.46 -16.31
N LYS A 166 -13.33 -16.56 -15.59
CA LYS A 166 -14.22 -16.65 -14.43
C LYS A 166 -13.49 -16.90 -13.12
N GLY A 167 -12.19 -17.12 -13.18
CA GLY A 167 -11.36 -17.42 -12.01
C GLY A 167 -10.92 -16.17 -11.25
N PRO A 168 -10.33 -16.33 -10.06
CA PRO A 168 -9.91 -15.22 -9.20
C PRO A 168 -8.93 -14.26 -9.89
N LEU A 169 -8.10 -14.75 -10.82
CA LEU A 169 -7.18 -13.91 -11.58
C LEU A 169 -7.92 -12.91 -12.48
N ALA A 170 -9.01 -13.36 -13.12
CA ALA A 170 -9.82 -12.53 -14.01
C ALA A 170 -10.65 -11.45 -13.29
N HIS A 171 -10.83 -11.60 -11.97
CA HIS A 171 -11.52 -10.58 -11.15
C HIS A 171 -10.63 -9.37 -10.84
N VAL A 172 -9.31 -9.53 -10.94
CA VAL A 172 -8.34 -8.49 -10.54
C VAL A 172 -7.42 -8.04 -11.68
N PHE A 173 -7.31 -8.83 -12.76
CA PHE A 173 -6.56 -8.47 -13.96
C PHE A 173 -7.43 -8.56 -15.20
N THR A 174 -7.19 -7.65 -16.14
CA THR A 174 -7.76 -7.75 -17.48
C THR A 174 -7.10 -8.88 -18.28
N PRO A 175 -7.74 -9.36 -19.35
CA PRO A 175 -7.12 -10.34 -20.24
C PRO A 175 -5.77 -9.87 -20.80
N ASP A 176 -5.64 -8.57 -21.10
CA ASP A 176 -4.41 -8.02 -21.67
C ASP A 176 -3.29 -7.91 -20.63
N GLN A 177 -3.60 -7.50 -19.40
CA GLN A 177 -2.64 -7.53 -18.29
C GLN A 177 -2.15 -8.96 -18.02
N THR A 178 -3.06 -9.94 -18.06
CA THR A 178 -2.70 -11.34 -17.86
C THR A 178 -1.78 -11.86 -18.97
N LYS A 179 -2.09 -11.55 -20.24
CA LYS A 179 -1.22 -11.90 -21.39
C LYS A 179 0.14 -11.22 -21.28
N GLN A 180 0.20 -9.95 -20.87
CA GLN A 180 1.45 -9.23 -20.68
C GLN A 180 2.30 -9.88 -19.59
N LEU A 181 1.70 -10.25 -18.46
CA LEU A 181 2.40 -10.90 -17.36
C LEU A 181 2.94 -12.30 -17.75
N ILE A 182 2.15 -13.09 -18.48
CA ILE A 182 2.61 -14.36 -19.04
C ILE A 182 3.79 -14.14 -19.98
N ARG A 183 3.72 -13.15 -20.88
CA ARG A 183 4.84 -12.83 -21.76
C ARG A 183 6.08 -12.43 -20.96
N ALA A 184 5.94 -11.57 -19.97
CA ALA A 184 7.05 -11.12 -19.15
C ALA A 184 7.72 -12.26 -18.37
N LEU A 185 6.97 -13.29 -17.95
CA LEU A 185 7.51 -14.43 -17.20
C LEU A 185 8.11 -15.53 -18.07
N PHE A 186 7.62 -15.71 -19.30
CA PHE A 186 7.95 -16.87 -20.15
C PHE A 186 8.57 -16.49 -21.50
N GLN A 187 8.90 -15.22 -21.74
CA GLN A 187 9.43 -14.75 -23.04
C GLN A 187 10.70 -15.48 -23.51
N ASN A 188 11.50 -16.02 -22.57
CA ASN A 188 12.78 -16.68 -22.83
C ASN A 188 12.76 -18.20 -22.58
N THR A 189 11.57 -18.82 -22.46
CA THR A 189 11.38 -20.28 -22.27
C THR A 189 10.54 -20.87 -23.38
#